data_AF-A0ABD5VW92-F1
#
_entry.id   AF-A0ABD5VW92-F1
#
_cell.length_a   1.000
_cell.length_b   1.000
_cell.length_c   1.000
_cell.angle_alpha   90.00
_cell.angle_beta   90.00
_cell.angle_gamma   90.00
#
_symmetry.space_group_name_H-M   'P 1'
#
loop_
_entity.id
_entity.type
_entity.pdbx_description
1 polymer ?
#
loop_
_entity_poly.entity_id
_entity_poly.type
_entity_poly.pdbx_seq_one_letter_code
_entity_poly.pdbx_strand_id
1 'polypeptide(L)'
;MFKLYDVTLLERERPDEFRELRGETATNVAGVLTELGFDAGAPGPTLGDAGRDALEEFRGMNNFENHSLEALEDAIARGWGDAEGTGERRLVDAIWRGLSAFDRK
;
A
#
# COMPACT_ATOMS: atom_id res chain seq x y z
N MET A 1 13.51 8.72 7.46
CA MET A 1 12.68 9.02 8.64
C MET A 1 11.46 9.91 8.33
N PHE A 2 11.37 10.60 7.18
CA PHE A 2 10.23 11.47 6.85
C PHE A 2 9.01 10.78 6.20
N LYS A 3 9.17 9.64 5.51
CA LYS A 3 8.12 9.04 4.68
C LYS A 3 6.89 8.55 5.47
N LEU A 4 7.12 7.84 6.58
CA LEU A 4 6.04 7.35 7.44
C LEU A 4 5.17 8.51 7.98
N TYR A 5 5.80 9.57 8.48
CA TYR A 5 5.08 10.75 8.98
C TYR A 5 4.33 11.51 7.87
N ASP A 6 4.89 11.59 6.66
CA ASP A 6 4.21 12.21 5.52
C ASP A 6 2.91 11.45 5.20
N VAL A 7 2.96 10.11 5.18
CA VAL A 7 1.78 9.29 4.92
C VAL A 7 0.75 9.38 6.05
N THR A 8 1.16 9.29 7.33
CA THR A 8 0.22 9.32 8.46
C THR A 8 -0.41 10.68 8.72
N LEU A 9 0.31 11.78 8.48
CA LEU A 9 -0.15 13.12 8.86
C LEU A 9 -0.83 13.87 7.71
N LEU A 10 -0.51 13.55 6.45
CA LEU A 10 -0.96 14.33 5.31
C LEU A 10 -1.92 13.50 4.44
N GLU A 11 -3.20 13.89 4.45
CA GLU A 11 -4.15 13.41 3.46
C GLU A 11 -3.78 13.98 2.07
N ARG A 12 -3.96 13.17 1.03
CA ARG A 12 -3.74 13.57 -0.37
C ARG A 12 -5.04 13.68 -1.12
N GLU A 13 -5.01 14.44 -2.20
CA GLU A 13 -6.09 14.44 -3.19
C GLU A 13 -6.29 13.02 -3.71
N ARG A 14 -7.55 12.62 -3.90
CA ARG A 14 -7.88 11.28 -4.38
C ARG A 14 -7.88 11.28 -5.91
N PRO A 15 -7.34 10.25 -6.57
CA PRO A 15 -7.52 10.11 -8.01
C PRO A 15 -9.00 9.93 -8.36
N ASP A 16 -9.36 10.32 -9.58
CA ASP A 16 -10.70 10.06 -10.13
C ASP A 16 -10.99 8.56 -10.27
N GLU A 17 -9.94 7.74 -10.48
CA GLU A 17 -10.00 6.29 -10.58
C GLU A 17 -8.88 5.60 -9.80
N PHE A 18 -9.24 4.59 -9.01
CA PHE A 18 -8.30 3.74 -8.26
C PHE A 18 -7.80 2.57 -9.11
N ARG A 19 -6.49 2.29 -9.00
CA ARG A 19 -5.84 1.14 -9.61
C ARG A 19 -5.70 0.02 -8.60
N GLU A 20 -6.27 -1.12 -8.92
CA GLU A 20 -6.04 -2.34 -8.15
C GLU A 20 -4.63 -2.90 -8.40
N LEU A 21 -4.11 -3.63 -7.40
CA LEU A 21 -2.87 -4.38 -7.54
C LEU A 21 -3.09 -5.60 -8.43
N ARG A 22 -2.20 -5.77 -9.42
CA ARG A 22 -2.31 -6.85 -10.41
C ARG A 22 -0.98 -7.54 -10.71
N GLY A 23 -1.08 -8.79 -11.17
CA GLY A 23 0.04 -9.59 -11.67
C GLY A 23 1.13 -9.80 -10.62
N GLU A 24 2.39 -9.67 -11.06
CA GLU A 24 3.56 -9.88 -10.22
C GLU A 24 3.60 -8.93 -9.02
N THR A 25 3.13 -7.69 -9.19
CA THR A 25 3.08 -6.70 -8.10
C THR A 25 2.12 -7.15 -7.00
N ALA A 26 0.94 -7.67 -7.35
CA ALA A 26 0.00 -8.21 -6.37
C ALA A 26 0.59 -9.40 -5.61
N THR A 27 1.22 -10.34 -6.34
CA THR A 27 1.89 -11.49 -5.74
C THR A 27 3.00 -11.08 -4.77
N ASN A 28 3.83 -10.12 -5.16
CA ASN A 28 4.93 -9.63 -4.33
C ASN A 28 4.43 -8.88 -3.08
N VAL A 29 3.39 -8.05 -3.22
CA VAL A 29 2.78 -7.33 -2.09
C VAL A 29 2.15 -8.30 -1.09
N ALA A 30 1.38 -9.29 -1.57
CA ALA A 30 0.81 -10.33 -0.72
C ALA A 30 1.90 -11.09 0.05
N GLY A 31 2.99 -11.46 -0.63
CA GLY A 31 4.14 -12.09 0.02
C GLY A 31 4.75 -11.25 1.13
N VAL A 32 4.94 -9.94 0.90
CA VAL A 32 5.46 -9.04 1.94
C VAL A 32 4.49 -8.91 3.12
N LEU A 33 3.18 -8.80 2.87
CA LEU A 33 2.18 -8.78 3.95
C LEU A 33 2.25 -10.07 4.80
N THR A 34 2.38 -11.23 4.17
CA THR A 34 2.58 -12.51 4.86
C THR A 34 3.89 -12.55 5.66
N GLU A 35 4.99 -12.05 5.11
CA GLU A 35 6.29 -11.96 5.82
C GLU A 35 6.21 -11.08 7.07
N LEU A 36 5.35 -10.05 7.04
CA LEU A 36 5.08 -9.18 8.19
C LEU A 36 4.11 -9.78 9.20
N GLY A 37 3.53 -10.94 8.90
CA GLY A 37 2.63 -11.68 9.78
C GLY A 37 1.14 -11.47 9.53
N PHE A 38 0.76 -10.79 8.45
CA PHE A 38 -0.64 -10.63 8.05
C PHE A 38 -1.10 -11.79 7.16
N ASP A 39 -2.33 -12.28 7.35
CA ASP A 39 -2.88 -13.36 6.53
C ASP A 39 -3.40 -12.82 5.19
N ALA A 40 -2.50 -12.70 4.21
CA ALA A 40 -2.83 -12.24 2.86
C ALA A 40 -3.40 -13.35 1.95
N GLY A 41 -3.64 -14.55 2.48
CA GLY A 41 -4.07 -15.71 1.70
C GLY A 41 -3.05 -16.17 0.66
N ALA A 42 -3.51 -16.98 -0.30
CA ALA A 42 -2.64 -17.50 -1.36
C ALA A 42 -2.31 -16.41 -2.41
N PRO A 43 -1.04 -16.28 -2.84
CA PRO A 43 -0.66 -15.32 -3.85
C PRO A 43 -1.40 -15.55 -5.18
N GLY A 44 -1.85 -14.46 -5.80
CA GLY A 44 -2.63 -14.50 -7.03
C GLY A 44 -2.40 -13.30 -7.95
N PRO A 45 -3.13 -13.22 -9.07
CA PRO A 45 -3.03 -12.12 -10.03
C PRO A 45 -3.62 -10.80 -9.50
N THR A 46 -4.25 -10.80 -8.32
CA THR A 46 -4.78 -9.67 -7.55
C THR A 46 -4.61 -9.99 -6.06
N LEU A 47 -4.79 -9.02 -5.14
CA LEU A 47 -4.79 -9.34 -3.70
C LEU A 47 -5.96 -10.24 -3.29
N GLY A 48 -7.13 -10.08 -3.92
CA GLY A 48 -8.35 -10.74 -3.45
C GLY A 48 -8.76 -10.25 -2.06
N ASP A 49 -9.72 -10.93 -1.45
CA ASP A 49 -10.33 -10.49 -0.18
C ASP A 49 -9.33 -10.63 0.98
N ALA A 50 -8.69 -11.78 1.14
CA ALA A 50 -7.70 -12.00 2.22
C ALA A 50 -6.52 -11.02 2.13
N GLY A 51 -6.03 -10.74 0.91
CA GLY A 51 -4.99 -9.73 0.74
C GLY A 51 -5.47 -8.32 1.12
N ARG A 52 -6.72 -7.96 0.82
CA ARG A 52 -7.29 -6.67 1.20
C ARG A 52 -7.49 -6.55 2.71
N ASP A 53 -7.92 -7.62 3.37
CA ASP A 53 -8.02 -7.68 4.83
C ASP A 53 -6.63 -7.49 5.47
N ALA A 54 -5.60 -8.18 4.95
CA ALA A 54 -4.22 -8.00 5.39
C ALA A 54 -3.70 -6.56 5.16
N LEU A 55 -4.08 -5.92 4.06
CA LEU A 55 -3.74 -4.52 3.79
C LEU A 55 -4.46 -3.55 4.75
N GLU A 56 -5.71 -3.85 5.14
CA GLU A 56 -6.46 -3.09 6.13
C GLU A 56 -5.85 -3.21 7.53
N GLU A 57 -5.40 -4.41 7.92
CA GLU A 57 -4.65 -4.61 9.17
C GLU A 57 -3.33 -3.82 9.17
N PHE A 58 -2.58 -3.88 8.06
CA PHE A 58 -1.36 -3.11 7.89
C PHE A 58 -1.62 -1.59 7.98
N ARG A 59 -2.70 -1.11 7.37
CA ARG A 59 -3.17 0.29 7.44
C ARG A 59 -3.40 0.71 8.88
N GLY A 60 -4.10 -0.10 9.66
CA GLY A 60 -4.36 0.16 11.08
C GLY A 60 -3.07 0.18 11.91
N MET A 61 -2.20 -0.82 11.73
CA MET A 61 -0.93 -0.92 12.45
C MET A 61 -0.02 0.30 12.24
N ASN A 62 -0.05 0.88 11.03
CA ASN A 62 0.79 2.02 10.66
C ASN A 62 0.12 3.40 10.88
N ASN A 63 -1.12 3.45 11.35
CA ASN A 63 -1.93 4.68 11.48
C ASN A 63 -2.15 5.40 10.13
N PHE A 64 -2.33 4.66 9.04
CA PHE A 64 -2.65 5.21 7.71
C PHE A 64 -4.15 5.43 7.51
N GLU A 65 -4.90 5.61 8.60
CA GLU A 65 -6.35 5.63 8.56
C GLU A 65 -6.94 6.89 7.91
N ASN A 66 -6.11 7.92 7.73
CA ASN A 66 -6.39 9.10 6.93
C ASN A 66 -6.55 8.79 5.43
N HIS A 67 -6.11 7.61 4.95
CA HIS A 67 -6.32 7.14 3.59
C HIS A 67 -7.32 5.98 3.56
N SER A 68 -8.15 5.92 2.51
CA SER A 68 -9.03 4.75 2.29
C SER A 68 -8.22 3.54 1.84
N LEU A 69 -8.81 2.34 1.95
CA LEU A 69 -8.15 1.10 1.53
C LEU A 69 -7.86 1.12 0.02
N GLU A 70 -8.78 1.64 -0.79
CA GLU A 70 -8.59 1.76 -2.24
C GLU A 70 -7.48 2.75 -2.59
N ALA A 71 -7.36 3.85 -1.83
CA ALA A 71 -6.28 4.82 -2.01
C ALA A 71 -4.91 4.22 -1.66
N LEU A 72 -4.83 3.36 -0.64
CA LEU A 72 -3.60 2.65 -0.30
C LEU A 72 -3.24 1.60 -1.35
N GLU A 73 -4.21 0.80 -1.80
CA GLU A 73 -3.99 -0.18 -2.87
C GLU A 73 -3.50 0.51 -4.15
N ASP A 74 -4.14 1.62 -4.55
CA ASP A 74 -3.75 2.45 -5.69
C ASP A 74 -2.35 3.07 -5.53
N ALA A 75 -2.04 3.58 -4.33
CA ALA A 75 -0.72 4.14 -4.05
C ALA A 75 0.37 3.07 -4.20
N ILE A 76 0.15 1.86 -3.68
CA ILE A 76 1.09 0.76 -3.85
C ILE A 76 1.20 0.41 -5.33
N ALA A 77 0.08 0.29 -6.06
CA ALA A 77 0.08 -0.04 -7.49
C ALA A 77 0.87 0.97 -8.33
N ARG A 78 0.85 2.26 -7.96
CA ARG A 78 1.61 3.32 -8.62
C ARG A 78 3.07 3.38 -8.19
N GLY A 79 3.36 3.16 -6.92
CA GLY A 79 4.68 3.40 -6.34
C GLY A 79 5.59 2.17 -6.27
N TRP A 80 5.07 0.95 -6.40
CA TRP A 80 5.83 -0.28 -6.15
C TRP A 80 7.05 -0.46 -7.05
N GLY A 81 6.95 -0.05 -8.32
CA GLY A 81 8.04 -0.18 -9.30
C GLY A 81 9.30 0.59 -8.91
N ASP A 82 9.13 1.74 -8.25
CA ASP A 82 10.22 2.61 -7.82
C ASP A 82 10.52 2.47 -6.31
N ALA A 83 9.80 1.58 -5.61
CA ALA A 83 9.91 1.42 -4.16
C ALA A 83 11.24 0.76 -3.76
N GLU A 84 11.90 1.36 -2.78
CA GLU A 84 13.19 0.94 -2.26
C GLU A 84 13.06 0.24 -0.91
N GLY A 85 14.04 -0.61 -0.60
CA GLY A 85 14.11 -1.35 0.67
C GLY A 85 13.45 -2.73 0.59
N THR A 86 13.08 -3.27 1.75
CA THR A 86 12.58 -4.63 1.93
C THR A 86 11.47 -4.65 2.98
N GLY A 87 10.59 -5.65 2.93
CA GLY A 87 9.52 -5.83 3.91
C GLY A 87 8.63 -4.59 4.04
N GLU A 88 8.27 -4.26 5.29
CA GLU A 88 7.50 -3.07 5.68
C GLU A 88 8.05 -1.78 5.08
N ARG A 89 9.38 -1.61 5.10
CA ARG A 89 10.02 -0.39 4.57
C ARG A 89 9.73 -0.20 3.09
N ARG A 90 9.66 -1.28 2.31
CA ARG A 90 9.33 -1.22 0.88
C ARG A 90 7.85 -0.89 0.67
N LEU A 91 6.95 -1.46 1.47
CA LEU A 91 5.52 -1.12 1.41
C LEU A 91 5.27 0.36 1.73
N VAL A 92 5.85 0.86 2.82
CA VAL A 92 5.74 2.27 3.20
C VAL A 92 6.33 3.18 2.11
N ASP A 93 7.44 2.78 1.49
CA ASP A 93 8.04 3.55 0.39
C ASP A 93 7.15 3.57 -0.86
N ALA A 94 6.55 2.43 -1.23
CA ALA A 94 5.61 2.35 -2.35
C ALA A 94 4.40 3.25 -2.12
N ILE A 95 3.80 3.19 -0.92
CA ILE A 95 2.66 4.04 -0.54
C ILE A 95 3.05 5.52 -0.63
N TRP A 96 4.18 5.90 -0.03
CA TRP A 96 4.65 7.27 -0.07
C TRP A 96 4.88 7.78 -1.50
N ARG A 97 5.49 6.96 -2.38
CA ARG A 97 5.72 7.32 -3.79
C ARG A 97 4.40 7.48 -4.55
N GLY A 98 3.48 6.54 -4.40
CA GLY A 98 2.17 6.59 -5.05
C GLY A 98 1.35 7.80 -4.62
N LEU A 99 1.30 8.08 -3.31
CA LEU A 99 0.60 9.24 -2.75
C LEU A 99 1.27 10.57 -3.10
N SER A 100 2.60 10.60 -3.22
CA SER A 100 3.34 11.82 -3.51
C SER A 100 3.11 12.37 -4.92
N ALA A 101 2.51 11.56 -5.81
CA ALA A 101 2.06 12.03 -7.12
C ALA A 101 0.82 12.94 -7.05
N PHE A 102 0.11 12.96 -5.91
CA PHE A 102 -1.08 13.76 -5.69
C PHE A 102 -0.80 14.95 -4.77
N ASP A 103 -1.54 16.03 -5.01
CA ASP A 103 -1.46 17.25 -4.20
C ASP A 103 -1.95 16.99 -2.77
N ARG A 104 -1.46 17.82 -1.84
CA ARG A 104 -1.84 17.78 -0.42
C ARG A 104 -3.17 18.51 -0.22
N LYS A 105 -4.01 17.99 0.66
CA LYS A 105 -5.24 18.68 1.10
C LYS A 105 -4.97 19.72 2.18
#